data_AF-A0A1F4WJQ6-F1
#
_entry.id   AF-A0A1F4WJQ6-F1
#
_cell.length_a   1.000
_cell.length_b   1.000
_cell.length_c   1.000
_cell.angle_alpha   90.00
_cell.angle_beta   90.00
_cell.angle_gamma   90.00
#
_symmetry.space_group_name_H-M   'P 1'
#
loop_
_entity.id
_entity.type
_entity.pdbx_description
1 polymer ?
#
loop_
_entity_poly.entity_id
_entity_poly.type
_entity_poly.pdbx_seq_one_letter_code
_entity_poly.pdbx_strand_id
1 'polypeptide(L)'
;MATQVKTAATSSQTIEYLVYFFFGLLEILLAFRLIFKFAGAGSTSTFVSFIYGVTGLFVLPFEGIFRRGTAQGIETTSILEPSTLVAIVVYAFISWGIVKLVQIFSGEQQR
;
A
#
# COMPACT_ATOMS: atom_id res chain seq x y z
N MET A 1 -44.80 7.36 17.26
CA MET A 1 -43.74 6.58 16.59
C MET A 1 -42.56 7.52 16.39
N ALA A 2 -41.53 7.43 17.23
CA ALA A 2 -40.33 8.26 17.13
C ALA A 2 -39.28 7.48 16.33
N THR A 3 -38.90 8.01 15.18
CA THR A 3 -37.85 7.45 14.32
C THR A 3 -36.51 7.70 14.99
N GLN A 4 -35.94 6.67 15.64
CA GLN A 4 -34.56 6.68 16.10
C GLN A 4 -33.65 6.65 14.88
N VAL A 5 -33.27 7.83 14.38
CA VAL A 5 -32.17 7.92 13.42
C VAL A 5 -30.91 7.53 14.22
N LYS A 6 -30.41 6.31 14.00
CA LYS A 6 -29.11 5.85 14.51
C LYS A 6 -27.99 6.69 13.88
N THR A 7 -27.84 7.94 14.32
CA THR A 7 -26.68 8.77 14.00
C THR A 7 -25.65 8.53 15.08
N ALA A 8 -24.96 7.41 15.01
CA ALA A 8 -23.74 7.15 15.78
C ALA A 8 -22.95 6.07 15.06
N ALA A 9 -22.44 6.40 13.87
CA ALA A 9 -21.20 5.77 13.45
C ALA A 9 -20.15 6.27 14.45
N THR A 10 -19.84 5.45 15.46
CA THR A 10 -18.80 5.73 16.45
C THR A 10 -17.54 6.16 15.70
N SER A 11 -16.91 7.28 16.07
CA SER A 11 -15.78 7.90 15.34
C SER A 11 -14.66 6.92 14.95
N SER A 12 -14.52 5.83 15.72
CA SER A 12 -13.68 4.67 15.43
C SER A 12 -13.93 4.02 14.06
N GLN A 13 -15.19 3.84 13.67
CA GLN A 13 -15.56 3.22 12.39
C GLN A 13 -15.08 4.09 11.21
N THR A 14 -15.23 5.40 11.32
CA THR A 14 -14.76 6.34 10.28
C THR A 14 -13.24 6.28 10.12
N ILE A 15 -12.49 6.14 11.22
CA ILE A 15 -11.03 5.99 11.19
C ILE A 15 -10.62 4.67 10.53
N GLU A 16 -11.28 3.56 10.88
CA GLU A 16 -11.03 2.25 10.28
C GLU A 16 -11.23 2.27 8.75
N TYR A 17 -12.34 2.84 8.28
CA TYR A 17 -12.60 2.99 6.84
C TYR A 17 -11.55 3.84 6.14
N LEU A 18 -11.12 4.93 6.78
CA LEU A 18 -10.11 5.82 6.20
C LEU A 18 -8.75 5.12 6.09
N VAL A 19 -8.35 4.37 7.12
CA VAL A 19 -7.11 3.56 7.11
C VAL A 19 -7.16 2.54 5.98
N TYR A 20 -8.23 1.74 5.90
CA TYR A 20 -8.35 0.76 4.81
C TYR A 20 -8.36 1.39 3.43
N PHE A 21 -9.01 2.55 3.26
CA PHE A 21 -9.01 3.25 1.99
C PHE A 21 -7.61 3.73 1.58
N PHE A 22 -6.88 4.37 2.49
CA PHE A 22 -5.53 4.87 2.20
C PHE A 22 -4.54 3.75 1.93
N PHE A 23 -4.48 2.75 2.81
CA PHE A 23 -3.57 1.62 2.64
C PHE A 23 -3.97 0.75 1.45
N GLY A 24 -5.27 0.51 1.23
CA GLY A 24 -5.75 -0.23 0.08
C GLY A 24 -5.43 0.48 -1.25
N LEU A 25 -5.58 1.80 -1.30
CA LEU A 25 -5.17 2.59 -2.47
C LEU A 25 -3.66 2.50 -2.70
N LEU A 26 -2.84 2.66 -1.66
CA LEU A 26 -1.39 2.51 -1.74
C LEU A 26 -0.99 1.12 -2.25
N GLU A 27 -1.64 0.09 -1.73
CA GLU A 27 -1.38 -1.31 -2.08
C GLU A 27 -1.74 -1.61 -3.53
N ILE A 28 -2.86 -1.06 -4.04
CA ILE A 28 -3.22 -1.12 -5.47
C ILE A 28 -2.16 -0.46 -6.34
N LEU A 29 -1.67 0.72 -5.96
CA LEU A 29 -0.61 1.42 -6.71
C LEU A 29 0.69 0.60 -6.74
N LEU A 30 1.08 0.01 -5.62
CA LEU A 30 2.25 -0.87 -5.53
C LEU A 30 2.07 -2.17 -6.33
N ALA A 31 0.86 -2.74 -6.33
CA ALA A 31 0.54 -3.90 -7.16
C ALA A 31 0.63 -3.56 -8.66
N PHE A 32 0.13 -2.40 -9.09
CA PHE A 32 0.34 -1.93 -10.47
C PHE A 32 1.82 -1.75 -10.81
N ARG A 33 2.61 -1.14 -9.91
CA ARG A 33 4.07 -1.04 -10.09
C ARG A 33 4.67 -2.41 -10.31
N LEU A 34 4.32 -3.38 -9.46
CA LEU A 34 4.82 -4.75 -9.54
C LEU A 34 4.46 -5.38 -10.89
N ILE A 35 3.20 -5.32 -11.29
CA ILE A 35 2.71 -5.85 -12.58
C ILE A 35 3.44 -5.21 -13.76
N PHE A 36 3.64 -3.88 -13.75
CA PHE A 36 4.34 -3.17 -14.82
C PHE A 36 5.81 -3.55 -14.89
N LYS A 37 6.49 -3.68 -13.75
CA LYS A 37 7.88 -4.18 -13.71
C LYS A 37 7.97 -5.62 -14.20
N PHE A 38 7.02 -6.49 -13.82
CA PHE A 38 6.94 -7.86 -14.34
C PHE A 38 6.68 -7.90 -15.85
N ALA A 39 5.86 -7.00 -16.38
CA ALA A 39 5.59 -6.88 -17.81
C ALA A 39 6.73 -6.22 -18.59
N GLY A 40 7.83 -5.81 -17.93
CA GLY A 40 8.93 -5.08 -18.58
C GLY A 40 8.54 -3.67 -19.04
N ALA A 41 7.50 -3.08 -18.46
CA ALA A 41 7.03 -1.76 -18.84
C ALA A 41 8.03 -0.67 -18.43
N GLY A 42 8.54 0.06 -19.43
CA GLY A 42 9.36 1.24 -19.24
C GLY A 42 8.55 2.49 -18.89
N SER A 43 9.26 3.58 -18.60
CA SER A 43 8.68 4.88 -18.23
C SER A 43 8.18 5.72 -19.42
N THR A 44 8.10 5.13 -20.61
CA THR A 44 7.64 5.82 -21.84
C THR A 44 6.18 6.24 -21.76
N SER A 45 5.36 5.48 -21.03
CA SER A 45 3.96 5.84 -20.77
C SER A 45 3.85 6.78 -19.59
N THR A 46 3.13 7.90 -19.76
CA THR A 46 2.85 8.86 -18.68
C THR A 46 2.18 8.19 -17.48
N PHE A 47 1.27 7.24 -17.71
CA PHE A 47 0.60 6.51 -16.63
C PHE A 47 1.57 5.62 -15.86
N VAL A 48 2.42 4.86 -16.55
CA VAL A 48 3.42 3.99 -15.90
C VAL A 48 4.43 4.85 -15.12
N SER A 49 4.87 5.96 -15.71
CA SER A 49 5.79 6.91 -15.08
C SER A 49 5.18 7.54 -13.82
N PHE A 50 3.91 7.94 -13.87
CA PHE A 50 3.17 8.42 -12.70
C PHE A 50 3.13 7.38 -11.57
N ILE A 51 2.77 6.13 -11.89
CA ILE A 51 2.74 5.04 -10.90
C ILE A 51 4.12 4.83 -10.29
N TYR A 52 5.18 4.73 -11.10
CA TYR A 52 6.56 4.56 -10.60
C TYR A 52 7.02 5.74 -9.74
N GLY A 53 6.64 6.97 -10.10
CA GLY A 53 6.95 8.19 -9.35
C GLY A 53 6.28 8.22 -7.97
N VAL A 54 4.95 8.05 -7.93
CA VAL A 54 4.19 8.08 -6.68
C VAL A 54 4.60 6.93 -5.76
N THR A 55 4.71 5.72 -6.29
CA THR A 55 5.09 4.55 -5.48
C THR A 55 6.57 4.53 -5.09
N GLY A 56 7.43 5.30 -5.78
CA GLY A 56 8.86 5.34 -5.53
C GLY A 56 9.21 5.72 -4.10
N LEU A 57 8.53 6.73 -3.55
CA LEU A 57 8.74 7.18 -2.18
C LEU A 57 8.41 6.10 -1.13
N PHE A 58 7.43 5.25 -1.41
CA PHE A 58 7.01 4.18 -0.52
C PHE A 58 7.88 2.92 -0.64
N VAL A 59 8.51 2.71 -1.80
CA VAL A 59 9.44 1.60 -2.00
C VAL A 59 10.84 1.93 -1.47
N LEU A 60 11.22 3.21 -1.45
CA LEU A 60 12.56 3.71 -1.07
C LEU A 60 13.10 3.11 0.24
N PRO A 61 12.34 2.98 1.35
CA PRO A 61 12.86 2.42 2.60
C PRO A 61 13.24 0.94 2.51
N PHE A 62 12.70 0.22 1.52
CA PHE A 62 12.91 -1.20 1.29
C PHE A 62 13.96 -1.46 0.20
N GLU A 63 14.48 -0.41 -0.42
CA GLU A 63 15.59 -0.53 -1.35
C GLU A 63 16.85 -1.03 -0.64
N GLY A 64 17.53 -2.01 -1.24
CA GLY A 64 18.74 -2.60 -0.67
C GLY A 64 18.54 -3.75 0.31
N ILE A 65 17.28 -4.11 0.65
CA ILE A 65 16.98 -5.35 1.43
C ILE A 65 17.53 -6.58 0.71
N PHE A 66 17.41 -6.61 -0.62
CA PHE A 66 18.00 -7.64 -1.45
C PHE A 66 19.28 -7.08 -2.09
N ARG A 67 20.35 -7.89 -2.07
CA ARG A 67 21.54 -7.60 -2.88
C ARG A 67 21.09 -7.40 -4.32
N ARG A 68 21.38 -6.23 -4.89
CA ARG A 68 21.15 -5.98 -6.32
C ARG A 68 22.00 -6.99 -7.08
N GLY A 69 21.38 -8.05 -7.59
CA GLY A 69 21.97 -8.87 -8.63
C GLY A 69 22.02 -7.99 -9.86
N THR A 70 23.05 -7.17 -9.97
CA THR A 70 23.29 -6.36 -11.17
C THR A 70 23.58 -7.32 -12.31
N ALA A 71 22.56 -7.72 -13.06
CA ALA A 71 22.76 -7.96 -14.47
C ALA A 71 23.13 -6.58 -15.06
N GLN A 72 24.41 -6.25 -15.06
CA GLN A 72 25.00 -5.20 -15.90
C GLN A 72 24.81 -5.66 -17.36
N GLY A 73 23.58 -5.59 -17.84
CA GLY A 73 23.18 -5.89 -19.20
C GLY A 73 22.64 -4.62 -19.83
N ILE A 74 23.34 -4.17 -20.86
CA ILE A 74 23.05 -3.00 -21.67
C ILE A 74 21.58 -3.07 -22.16
N GLU A 75 20.83 -2.01 -21.86
CA GLU A 75 19.58 -1.58 -22.51
C GLU A 75 18.25 -2.30 -22.24
N THR A 76 18.17 -3.35 -21.42
CA THR A 76 16.87 -3.87 -20.95
C THR A 76 16.91 -4.24 -19.47
N THR A 77 16.80 -3.21 -18.62
CA THR A 77 16.64 -3.41 -17.18
C THR A 77 15.22 -3.90 -16.89
N SER A 78 14.97 -5.19 -17.11
CA SER A 78 13.83 -5.88 -16.51
C SER A 78 14.16 -6.12 -15.04
N ILE A 79 13.97 -5.05 -14.25
CA ILE A 79 14.25 -4.99 -12.82
C ILE A 79 12.98 -5.44 -12.12
N LEU A 80 12.84 -6.74 -11.86
CA LEU A 80 11.96 -7.14 -10.76
C LEU A 80 12.54 -6.51 -9.50
N GLU A 81 11.84 -5.53 -8.94
CA GLU A 81 12.23 -4.83 -7.72
C GLU A 81 11.63 -5.61 -6.54
N PRO A 82 12.40 -6.50 -5.88
CA PRO A 82 11.84 -7.33 -4.82
C PRO A 82 11.52 -6.48 -3.58
N SER A 83 12.08 -5.26 -3.50
CA SER A 83 11.68 -4.21 -2.57
C SER A 83 10.21 -3.80 -2.71
N THR A 84 9.64 -3.81 -3.92
CA THR A 84 8.21 -3.53 -4.13
C THR A 84 7.34 -4.62 -3.51
N LEU A 85 7.75 -5.89 -3.64
CA LEU A 85 7.03 -7.00 -3.03
C LEU A 85 7.05 -6.90 -1.50
N VAL A 86 8.22 -6.56 -0.93
CA VAL A 86 8.33 -6.31 0.52
C VAL A 86 7.47 -5.12 0.94
N ALA A 87 7.45 -4.03 0.17
CA ALA A 87 6.61 -2.87 0.46
C ALA A 87 5.12 -3.26 0.56
N ILE A 88 4.60 -4.04 -0.41
CA ILE A 88 3.22 -4.55 -0.39
C ILE A 88 2.96 -5.31 0.91
N VAL A 89 3.80 -6.29 1.21
CA VAL A 89 3.63 -7.13 2.41
C VAL A 89 3.65 -6.28 3.69
N VAL A 90 4.64 -5.41 3.84
CA VAL A 90 4.80 -4.57 5.04
C VAL A 90 3.61 -3.63 5.21
N TYR A 91 3.17 -2.96 4.15
CA TYR A 91 2.03 -2.05 4.24
C TYR A 91 0.71 -2.78 4.49
N ALA A 92 0.54 -4.01 3.99
CA ALA A 92 -0.60 -4.87 4.31
C ALA A 92 -0.65 -5.18 5.82
N PHE A 93 0.49 -5.58 6.40
CA PHE A 93 0.60 -5.86 7.83
C PHE A 93 0.38 -4.61 8.68
N ILE A 94 0.90 -3.45 8.27
CA ILE A 94 0.69 -2.17 8.97
C ILE A 94 -0.79 -1.80 8.95
N SER A 95 -1.46 -1.87 7.79
CA SER A 95 -2.89 -1.59 7.65
C SER A 95 -3.72 -2.45 8.60
N TRP A 96 -3.51 -3.76 8.56
CA TRP A 96 -4.19 -4.71 9.43
C TRP A 96 -3.90 -4.45 10.92
N GLY A 97 -2.64 -4.17 11.28
CA GLY A 97 -2.24 -3.87 12.64
C GLY A 97 -2.89 -2.60 13.20
N ILE A 98 -2.92 -1.51 12.42
CA ILE A 98 -3.56 -0.25 12.82
C ILE A 98 -5.05 -0.48 13.09
N VAL A 99 -5.74 -1.19 12.20
CA VAL A 99 -7.17 -1.47 12.37
C VAL A 99 -7.42 -2.32 13.62
N LYS A 100 -6.62 -3.35 13.84
CA LYS A 100 -6.73 -4.18 15.06
C LYS A 100 -6.55 -3.38 16.33
N LEU A 101 -5.59 -2.45 16.36
CA LEU A 101 -5.41 -1.54 17.49
C LEU A 101 -6.63 -0.65 17.70
N VAL A 102 -7.15 -0.02 16.64
CA VAL A 102 -8.36 0.83 16.72
C VAL A 102 -9.55 0.05 17.27
N GLN A 103 -9.73 -1.21 16.84
CA GLN A 103 -10.78 -2.09 17.33
C GLN A 103 -10.62 -2.42 18.82
N ILE A 104 -9.40 -2.71 19.29
CA ILE A 104 -9.13 -3.00 20.71
C ILE A 104 -9.44 -1.79 21.58
N PHE A 105 -8.91 -0.61 21.24
CA PHE A 105 -9.15 0.62 22.01
C PHE A 105 -10.62 1.06 22.01
N SER A 106 -11.36 0.74 20.94
CA SER A 106 -12.79 1.07 20.85
C SER A 106 -13.68 0.05 21.57
N GLY A 107 -13.24 -1.20 21.69
CA GLY A 107 -13.94 -2.26 22.40
C GLY A 107 -13.88 -2.12 23.92
N GLU A 108 -12.84 -1.48 24.46
CA GLU A 108 -12.69 -1.24 25.91
C GLU A 108 -13.64 -0.17 26.44
N GLN A 109 -14.14 0.72 25.59
CA GLN A 109 -15.07 1.79 25.98
C GLN A 109 -16.53 1.31 26.17
N GLN A 110 -16.81 0.01 25.94
CA GLN A 110 -18.15 -0.59 26.08
C GLN A 110 -18.29 -1.57 27.26
N ARG A 111 -17.30 -1.68 28.16
CA ARG A 111 -17.40 -2.49 29.39
C ARG A 111 -17.50 -1.65 30.65
#